data_AF-A0A165R4Q2-F1
#
_entry.id   AF-A0A165R4Q2-F1
#
_cell.length_a   1.000
_cell.length_b   1.000
_cell.length_c   1.000
_cell.angle_alpha   90.00
_cell.angle_beta   90.00
_cell.angle_gamma   90.00
#
_symmetry.space_group_name_H-M   'P 1'
#
loop_
_entity.id
_entity.type
_entity.pdbx_description
1 polymer ?
#
loop_
_entity_poly.entity_id
_entity_poly.type
_entity_poly.pdbx_seq_one_letter_code
_entity_poly.pdbx_strand_id
1 'polypeptide(L)'
;MIRVSWDRRESSIVGPGKNIWPLVHIDQIFDLYIVLFDKARKDPSTPNGRQGFYFGEKRHFTQYEVAKAIGEVLVERVYFAGIPFFGTNSACKAERSRAIGWKPTKTTKDALESVPAEVDALIGNGQINDAFRLRAVLERYSG
;
A
#
# COMPACT_ATOMS: atom_id res chain seq x y z
N MET A 1 0.32 6.39 -6.04
CA MET A 1 -0.60 7.43 -5.54
C MET A 1 0.15 8.69 -5.13
N ILE A 2 1.19 8.56 -4.30
CA ILE A 2 1.98 9.68 -3.77
C ILE A 2 2.46 10.67 -4.86
N ARG A 3 3.07 10.21 -5.97
CA ARG A 3 3.52 11.08 -7.06
C ARG A 3 2.40 11.87 -7.77
N VAL A 4 1.26 11.24 -8.02
CA VAL A 4 0.14 11.94 -8.69
C VAL A 4 -0.51 12.94 -7.73
N SER A 5 -0.60 12.61 -6.43
CA SER A 5 -1.05 13.56 -5.40
C SER A 5 -0.08 14.72 -5.23
N TRP A 6 1.21 14.46 -5.37
CA TRP A 6 2.26 15.49 -5.38
C TRP A 6 2.10 16.48 -6.54
N ASP A 7 2.03 15.98 -7.77
CA ASP A 7 1.93 16.82 -8.97
C ASP A 7 0.69 17.73 -8.95
N ARG A 8 -0.37 17.26 -8.29
CA ARG A 8 -1.63 17.99 -8.15
C ARG A 8 -1.70 18.87 -6.91
N ARG A 9 -0.75 18.73 -5.98
CA ARG A 9 -0.80 19.29 -4.61
C ARG A 9 -2.08 18.93 -3.86
N GLU A 10 -2.65 17.77 -4.19
CA GLU A 10 -3.95 17.37 -3.70
C GLU A 10 -4.05 15.84 -3.57
N SER A 11 -4.44 15.32 -2.39
CA SER A 11 -4.73 13.87 -2.16
C SER A 11 -6.22 13.60 -2.35
N SER A 12 -6.69 12.40 -2.69
CA SER A 12 -8.11 12.34 -3.11
C SER A 12 -8.72 11.00 -3.44
N ILE A 13 -10.05 11.04 -3.44
CA ILE A 13 -10.95 9.90 -3.34
C ILE A 13 -12.01 9.94 -4.46
N VAL A 14 -12.39 8.78 -4.97
CA VAL A 14 -13.58 8.62 -5.83
C VAL A 14 -14.79 8.43 -4.91
N GLY A 15 -15.83 9.26 -5.06
CA GLY A 15 -17.02 9.18 -4.21
C GLY A 15 -16.69 9.39 -2.72
N PRO A 16 -17.40 8.74 -1.78
CA PRO A 16 -17.19 8.95 -0.34
C PRO A 16 -15.92 8.27 0.22
N GLY A 17 -15.09 7.62 -0.62
CA GLY A 17 -13.87 6.94 -0.18
C GLY A 17 -14.07 5.72 0.74
N LYS A 18 -15.32 5.24 0.86
CA LYS A 18 -15.72 4.08 1.68
C LYS A 18 -15.37 2.73 1.06
N ASN A 19 -14.72 2.75 -0.10
CA ASN A 19 -14.44 1.54 -0.83
C ASN A 19 -13.27 0.77 -0.21
N ILE A 20 -13.42 -0.55 -0.15
CA ILE A 20 -12.52 -1.46 0.55
C ILE A 20 -11.59 -2.18 -0.42
N TRP A 21 -10.32 -2.28 -0.06
CA TRP A 21 -9.25 -2.90 -0.85
C TRP A 21 -8.36 -3.78 0.04
N PRO A 22 -7.87 -4.94 -0.43
CA PRO A 22 -7.00 -5.77 0.38
C PRO A 22 -5.63 -5.10 0.57
N LEU A 23 -5.10 -5.23 1.79
CA LEU A 23 -3.79 -4.74 2.19
C LEU A 23 -2.90 -5.93 2.56
N VAL A 24 -1.67 -5.87 2.08
CA VAL A 24 -0.59 -6.78 2.44
C VAL A 24 0.73 -6.09 2.21
N HIS A 25 1.68 -6.27 3.14
CA HIS A 25 3.01 -5.70 2.99
C HIS A 25 3.82 -6.50 1.96
N ILE A 26 4.70 -5.83 1.20
CA ILE A 26 5.49 -6.46 0.13
C ILE A 26 6.32 -7.67 0.61
N ASP A 27 7.03 -7.54 1.73
CA ASP A 27 7.77 -8.67 2.34
C ASP A 27 6.87 -9.87 2.67
N GLN A 28 5.63 -9.63 3.06
CA GLN A 28 4.69 -10.71 3.41
C GLN A 28 4.14 -11.39 2.17
N ILE A 29 3.99 -10.66 1.08
CA ILE A 29 3.71 -11.26 -0.22
C ILE A 29 4.87 -12.15 -0.65
N PHE A 30 6.11 -11.71 -0.42
CA PHE A 30 7.27 -12.53 -0.70
C PHE A 30 7.28 -13.83 0.13
N ASP A 31 6.97 -13.75 1.43
CA ASP A 31 6.81 -14.93 2.28
C ASP A 31 5.74 -15.90 1.75
N LEU A 32 4.64 -15.38 1.20
CA LEU A 32 3.59 -16.21 0.59
C LEU A 32 4.15 -17.01 -0.60
N TYR A 33 4.93 -16.37 -1.47
CA TYR A 33 5.53 -17.05 -2.62
C TYR A 33 6.50 -18.14 -2.18
N ILE A 34 7.34 -17.88 -1.18
CA ILE A 34 8.25 -18.88 -0.63
C ILE A 34 7.48 -20.07 -0.06
N VAL A 35 6.49 -19.82 0.80
CA VAL A 35 5.69 -20.88 1.42
C VAL A 35 4.97 -21.73 0.37
N LEU A 36 4.37 -21.09 -0.64
CA LEU A 36 3.69 -21.79 -1.73
C LEU A 36 4.67 -22.63 -2.56
N PHE A 37 5.84 -22.07 -2.90
CA PHE A 37 6.86 -22.78 -3.66
C PHE A 37 7.37 -24.01 -2.92
N ASP A 38 7.70 -23.85 -1.64
CA ASP A 38 8.13 -24.94 -0.77
C ASP A 38 7.07 -26.04 -0.65
N LYS A 39 5.80 -25.65 -0.46
CA LYS A 39 4.67 -26.57 -0.37
C LYS A 39 4.51 -27.36 -1.67
N ALA A 40 4.51 -26.66 -2.82
CA ALA A 40 4.37 -27.29 -4.13
C ALA A 40 5.50 -28.25 -4.47
N ARG A 41 6.73 -28.01 -3.98
CA ARG A 41 7.86 -28.91 -4.16
C ARG A 41 7.81 -30.15 -3.26
N LYS A 42 7.32 -30.00 -2.03
CA LYS A 42 7.29 -31.07 -1.02
C LYS A 42 6.06 -31.96 -1.17
N ASP A 43 4.96 -31.40 -1.64
CA ASP A 43 3.66 -32.05 -1.71
C ASP A 43 3.04 -31.90 -3.11
N PRO A 44 3.10 -32.95 -3.95
CA PRO A 44 2.49 -32.97 -5.28
C PRO A 44 0.96 -32.79 -5.28
N SER A 45 0.29 -32.99 -4.12
CA SER A 45 -1.15 -32.76 -3.97
C SER A 45 -1.50 -31.28 -3.74
N THR A 46 -0.50 -30.40 -3.64
CA THR A 46 -0.72 -28.96 -3.51
C THR A 46 -1.65 -28.46 -4.63
N PRO A 47 -2.79 -27.82 -4.28
CA PRO A 47 -3.77 -27.38 -5.26
C PRO A 47 -3.16 -26.49 -6.35
N ASN A 48 -3.41 -26.86 -7.60
CA ASN A 48 -2.96 -26.13 -8.79
C ASN A 48 -4.12 -25.92 -9.78
N GLY A 49 -3.86 -25.24 -10.90
CA GLY A 49 -4.87 -24.91 -11.91
C GLY A 49 -6.01 -24.06 -11.33
N ARG A 50 -7.26 -24.48 -11.57
CA ARG A 50 -8.46 -23.75 -11.09
C ARG A 50 -8.57 -23.69 -9.56
N GLN A 51 -7.89 -24.58 -8.84
CA GLN A 51 -7.87 -24.59 -7.38
C GLN A 51 -6.59 -23.98 -6.79
N GLY A 52 -5.66 -23.54 -7.64
CA GLY A 52 -4.34 -23.00 -7.26
C GLY A 52 -4.31 -21.50 -7.03
N PHE A 53 -5.44 -20.87 -6.69
CA PHE A 53 -5.48 -19.44 -6.39
C PHE A 53 -5.15 -19.19 -4.92
N TYR A 54 -4.04 -18.49 -4.68
CA TYR A 54 -3.56 -18.08 -3.36
C TYR A 54 -3.53 -16.56 -3.29
N PHE A 55 -4.36 -15.98 -2.43
CA PHE A 55 -4.48 -14.53 -2.29
C PHE A 55 -3.60 -14.02 -1.15
N GLY A 56 -2.95 -12.88 -1.38
CA GLY A 56 -2.24 -12.14 -0.35
C GLY A 56 -3.15 -11.11 0.30
N GLU A 57 -3.77 -11.48 1.41
CA GLU A 57 -4.63 -10.57 2.17
C GLU A 57 -4.40 -10.76 3.68
N LYS A 58 -4.06 -9.64 4.34
CA LYS A 58 -4.00 -9.59 5.81
C LYS A 58 -5.20 -8.85 6.39
N ARG A 59 -5.51 -7.71 5.81
CA ARG A 59 -6.60 -6.82 6.19
C ARG A 59 -7.11 -6.10 4.94
N HIS A 60 -8.15 -5.30 5.13
CA HIS A 60 -8.63 -4.36 4.13
C HIS A 60 -8.41 -2.94 4.63
N PHE A 61 -8.23 -1.99 3.71
CA PHE A 61 -8.19 -0.56 3.98
C PHE A 61 -9.25 0.15 3.15
N THR A 62 -9.67 1.33 3.61
CA THR A 62 -10.51 2.24 2.84
C THR A 62 -9.66 3.26 2.10
N GLN A 63 -10.04 3.65 0.89
CA GLN A 63 -9.33 4.72 0.17
C GLN A 63 -9.27 6.02 0.99
N TYR A 64 -10.29 6.28 1.82
CA TYR A 64 -10.29 7.41 2.74
C TYR A 64 -9.12 7.38 3.73
N GLU A 65 -8.82 6.24 4.36
CA GLU A 65 -7.71 6.11 5.31
C GLU A 65 -6.35 6.43 4.66
N VAL A 66 -6.12 5.94 3.44
CA VAL A 66 -4.88 6.21 2.71
C VAL A 66 -4.82 7.65 2.21
N ALA A 67 -5.91 8.19 1.68
CA ALA A 67 -5.97 9.58 1.23
C ALA A 67 -5.75 10.57 2.37
N LYS A 68 -6.29 10.27 3.58
CA LYS A 68 -6.05 11.05 4.80
C LYS A 68 -4.58 11.03 5.19
N ALA A 69 -3.97 9.85 5.29
CA ALA A 69 -2.56 9.73 5.65
C ALA A 69 -1.63 10.46 4.66
N ILE A 70 -1.91 10.37 3.36
CA ILE A 70 -1.16 11.12 2.34
C ILE A 70 -1.40 12.63 2.47
N GLY A 71 -2.64 13.06 2.74
CA GLY A 71 -2.97 14.48 2.93
C GLY A 71 -2.31 15.09 4.17
N GLU A 72 -2.20 14.32 5.26
CA GLU A 72 -1.48 14.70 6.48
C GLU A 72 0.02 14.88 6.21
N VAL A 73 0.63 13.99 5.40
CA VAL A 73 2.05 14.07 5.04
C VAL A 73 2.34 15.19 4.02
N LEU A 74 1.39 15.50 3.12
CA LEU A 74 1.61 16.44 2.01
C LEU A 74 1.16 17.88 2.26
N VAL A 75 0.65 18.20 3.46
CA VAL A 75 0.18 19.55 3.88
C VAL A 75 -0.92 20.12 2.96
N GLU A 76 -2.15 19.85 3.39
CA GLU A 76 -3.43 20.50 3.07
C GLU A 76 -3.71 20.93 1.61
N ARG A 77 -4.23 19.97 0.85
CA ARG A 77 -5.54 20.04 0.16
C ARG A 77 -5.88 18.65 -0.37
N VAL A 78 -7.16 18.28 -0.37
CA VAL A 78 -7.62 16.93 -0.75
C VAL A 78 -8.59 17.01 -1.93
N TYR A 79 -8.08 16.96 -3.17
CA TYR A 79 -8.83 16.78 -4.43
C TYR A 79 -7.97 16.05 -5.50
N PHE A 80 -8.58 15.53 -6.58
CA PHE A 80 -8.34 14.23 -7.24
C PHE A 80 -9.39 14.03 -8.26
N ALA A 81 -9.07 14.21 -9.53
CA ALA A 81 -9.77 13.47 -10.55
C ALA A 81 -9.46 11.99 -10.33
N GLY A 82 -10.33 11.33 -9.56
CA GLY A 82 -10.29 9.93 -9.23
C GLY A 82 -10.08 9.09 -10.48
N ILE A 83 -9.11 8.18 -10.47
CA ILE A 83 -9.08 7.12 -11.48
C ILE A 83 -10.34 6.28 -11.21
N PRO A 84 -11.28 6.15 -12.17
CA PRO A 84 -12.58 5.52 -11.91
C PRO A 84 -12.48 4.12 -11.29
N PHE A 85 -11.40 3.40 -11.60
CA PHE A 85 -11.07 2.11 -11.02
C PHE A 85 -11.01 2.11 -9.49
N PHE A 86 -10.52 3.20 -8.86
CA PHE A 86 -10.47 3.33 -7.41
C PHE A 86 -11.82 3.67 -6.77
N GLY A 87 -12.91 3.81 -7.55
CA GLY A 87 -14.28 3.84 -7.01
C GLY A 87 -14.86 2.45 -6.78
N THR A 88 -14.17 1.40 -7.23
CA THR A 88 -14.62 0.01 -7.07
C THR A 88 -14.20 -0.56 -5.72
N ASN A 89 -14.87 -1.64 -5.32
CA ASN A 89 -14.47 -2.47 -4.18
C ASN A 89 -13.68 -3.67 -4.67
N SER A 90 -12.60 -4.01 -3.97
CA SER A 90 -11.88 -5.26 -4.13
C SER A 90 -11.75 -5.90 -2.75
N ALA A 91 -12.23 -7.12 -2.60
CA ALA A 91 -12.11 -7.85 -1.35
C ALA A 91 -11.81 -9.31 -1.65
N CYS A 92 -10.85 -9.88 -0.92
CA CYS A 92 -10.52 -11.28 -1.02
C CYS A 92 -10.27 -11.86 0.37
N LYS A 93 -10.38 -13.18 0.49
CA LYS A 93 -10.08 -13.91 1.71
C LYS A 93 -8.93 -14.85 1.44
N ALA A 94 -7.82 -14.65 2.14
CA ALA A 94 -6.61 -15.48 2.01
C ALA A 94 -6.72 -16.83 2.74
N GLU A 95 -7.85 -17.53 2.64
CA GLU A 95 -8.09 -18.79 3.37
C GLU A 95 -7.11 -19.89 2.95
N ARG A 96 -6.90 -20.08 1.64
CA ARG A 96 -5.95 -21.07 1.10
C ARG A 96 -4.51 -20.74 1.46
N SER A 97 -4.13 -19.46 1.37
CA SER A 97 -2.81 -18.99 1.75
C SER A 97 -2.54 -19.28 3.24
N ARG A 98 -3.52 -19.02 4.11
CA ARG A 98 -3.42 -19.36 5.54
C ARG A 98 -3.36 -20.87 5.77
N ALA A 99 -4.09 -21.67 4.99
CA ALA A 99 -4.08 -23.13 5.09
C ALA A 99 -2.72 -23.75 4.73
N ILE A 100 -1.94 -23.14 3.83
CA ILE A 100 -0.57 -23.60 3.51
C ILE A 100 0.49 -23.14 4.52
N GLY A 101 0.09 -22.41 5.57
CA GLY A 101 0.97 -21.97 6.64
C GLY A 101 1.45 -20.53 6.53
N TRP A 102 0.95 -19.75 5.55
CA TRP A 102 1.29 -18.33 5.45
C TRP A 102 0.67 -17.52 6.60
N LYS A 103 1.53 -16.83 7.36
CA LYS A 103 1.16 -16.07 8.56
C LYS A 103 1.70 -14.63 8.52
N PRO A 104 1.00 -13.72 7.83
CA PRO A 104 1.40 -12.31 7.81
C PRO A 104 1.26 -11.68 9.21
N THR A 105 2.32 -11.06 9.71
CA THR A 105 2.45 -10.37 11.01
C THR A 105 2.17 -8.86 10.99
N LYS A 106 2.75 -8.11 10.03
CA LYS A 106 2.55 -6.67 9.80
C LYS A 106 1.08 -6.25 9.67
N THR A 107 0.80 -5.03 10.09
CA THR A 107 -0.53 -4.43 10.27
C THR A 107 -0.73 -3.18 9.42
N THR A 108 -1.96 -2.65 9.40
CA THR A 108 -2.29 -1.39 8.70
C THR A 108 -1.46 -0.21 9.19
N LYS A 109 -1.05 -0.19 10.47
CA LYS A 109 -0.20 0.85 11.04
C LYS A 109 1.15 0.90 10.34
N ASP A 110 1.76 -0.27 10.10
CA ASP A 110 3.05 -0.38 9.40
C ASP A 110 2.98 0.13 7.95
N ALA A 111 1.82 -0.03 7.30
CA ALA A 111 1.60 0.46 5.94
C ALA A 111 1.35 1.98 5.89
N LEU A 112 0.74 2.56 6.92
CA LEU A 112 0.57 4.02 7.01
C LEU A 112 1.89 4.69 7.44
N GLU A 113 2.67 4.03 8.31
CA GLU A 113 4.00 4.47 8.73
C GLU A 113 5.06 4.36 7.63
N SER A 114 4.84 3.57 6.57
CA SER A 114 5.73 3.55 5.41
C SER A 114 5.57 4.75 4.48
N VAL A 115 4.46 5.48 4.57
CA VAL A 115 4.15 6.61 3.66
C VAL A 115 5.23 7.71 3.73
N PRO A 116 5.70 8.18 4.91
CA PRO A 116 6.79 9.16 4.98
C PRO A 116 8.08 8.66 4.32
N ALA A 117 8.47 7.40 4.58
CA ALA A 117 9.69 6.82 3.99
C ALA A 117 9.59 6.70 2.46
N GLU A 118 8.42 6.38 1.92
CA GLU A 118 8.17 6.39 0.47
C GLU A 118 8.25 7.80 -0.11
N VAL A 119 7.71 8.81 0.58
CA VAL A 119 7.82 10.22 0.18
C VAL A 119 9.29 10.65 0.14
N ASP A 120 10.06 10.35 1.18
CA ASP A 120 11.49 10.67 1.25
C ASP A 120 12.28 9.98 0.13
N ALA A 121 11.98 8.72 -0.17
CA ALA A 121 12.61 7.99 -1.27
C ALA A 121 12.27 8.61 -2.63
N LEU A 122 11.02 9.06 -2.83
CA LEU A 122 10.59 9.72 -4.07
C LEU A 122 11.24 11.10 -4.26
N ILE A 123 11.47 11.84 -3.17
CA ILE A 123 12.25 13.09 -3.18
C ILE A 123 13.72 12.80 -3.51
N GLY A 124 14.33 11.82 -2.82
CA GLY A 124 15.73 11.44 -3.03
C GLY A 124 16.03 10.96 -4.45
N ASN A 125 15.08 10.29 -5.09
CA ASN A 125 15.19 9.81 -6.48
C ASN A 125 14.83 10.89 -7.53
N GLY A 126 14.53 12.12 -7.11
CA GLY A 126 14.17 13.23 -8.00
C GLY A 126 12.85 13.03 -8.76
N GLN A 127 12.03 12.07 -8.34
CA GLN A 127 10.72 11.81 -8.95
C GLN A 127 9.65 12.77 -8.46
N ILE A 128 9.92 13.43 -7.34
CA ILE A 128 9.11 14.44 -6.67
C ILE A 128 10.06 15.56 -6.22
N ASN A 129 9.76 16.83 -6.53
CA ASN A 129 10.54 17.96 -6.03
C ASN A 129 10.29 18.12 -4.52
N ASP A 130 11.21 18.63 -3.71
CA ASP A 130 10.90 19.02 -2.32
C ASP A 130 10.08 20.33 -2.33
N ALA A 131 8.74 20.27 -2.35
CA ALA A 131 7.87 21.47 -2.49
C ALA A 131 8.04 22.47 -1.35
N PHE A 132 8.53 22.02 -0.18
CA PHE A 132 8.66 22.89 0.97
C PHE A 132 10.10 23.27 1.28
N ARG A 133 11.07 22.75 0.52
CA ARG A 133 12.50 22.86 0.86
C ARG A 133 12.73 22.48 2.33
N LEU A 134 11.97 21.52 2.86
CA LEU A 134 11.92 21.24 4.30
C LEU A 134 13.30 20.87 4.82
N ARG A 135 14.10 20.14 4.05
CA ARG A 135 15.53 19.92 4.37
C ARG A 135 16.33 21.21 4.46
N ALA A 136 16.23 22.09 3.45
CA ALA A 136 16.96 23.36 3.42
C ALA A 136 16.42 24.40 4.42
N VAL A 137 15.19 24.25 4.91
CA VAL A 137 14.60 25.03 6.00
C VAL A 137 15.09 24.50 7.34
N LEU A 138 15.05 23.18 7.57
CA LEU A 138 15.53 22.55 8.81
C LEU A 138 17.05 22.73 9.01
N GLU A 139 17.85 22.62 7.95
CA GLU A 139 19.29 22.94 7.96
C GLU A 139 19.57 24.40 8.33
N ARG A 140 18.62 25.31 8.04
CA ARG A 140 18.72 26.74 8.37
C ARG A 140 18.45 27.05 9.85
N TYR A 141 17.82 26.13 10.57
CA TYR A 141 17.45 26.26 11.99
C TYR A 141 18.22 25.30 12.92
N SER A 142 19.15 24.51 12.37
CA SER A 142 20.02 23.59 13.14
C SER A 142 21.46 24.10 13.29
N GLY A 143 21.67 25.39 13.04
CA GLY A 143 22.90 26.14 13.37
C GLY A 143 22.77 26.89 14.69
#